data_AF-A0A117LDM0-F1
#
_entry.id   AF-A0A117LDM0-F1
#
_cell.length_a   1.000
_cell.length_b   1.000
_cell.length_c   1.000
_cell.angle_alpha   90.00
_cell.angle_beta   90.00
_cell.angle_gamma   90.00
#
_symmetry.space_group_name_H-M   'P 1'
#
loop_
_entity.id
_entity.type
_entity.pdbx_description
1 polymer ?
#
loop_
_entity_poly.entity_id
_entity_poly.type
_entity_poly.pdbx_seq_one_letter_code
_entity_poly.pdbx_strand_id
1 'polypeptide(L)'
;MLNRMTLQILKQVVEKPFTNLFPVPHMPDNLGEVLKAAAEGRVQINPPVEVPKHFRGKIAYDKGKCIGCRLCTRVCPANAITYIPEEKKVMVHVDRCCFCAQCTEICPVQCLWMTEEFLISSYDRKAQVVVDSGKKAEEVPQVERIPSEAQRVETSAPEAASS
;
A
#
# COMPACT_ATOMS: atom_id res chain seq x y z
N MET A 1 24.33 37.00 -29.41
CA MET A 1 22.88 36.69 -29.43
C MET A 1 22.64 35.56 -28.45
N LEU A 2 21.84 35.78 -27.40
CA LEU A 2 21.51 34.71 -26.44
C LEU A 2 20.56 33.72 -27.13
N ASN A 3 20.95 32.45 -27.22
CA ASN A 3 20.08 31.41 -27.78
C ASN A 3 18.95 31.09 -26.79
N ARG A 4 17.81 30.66 -27.31
CA ARG A 4 16.64 30.20 -26.55
C ARG A 4 17.00 29.20 -25.46
N MET A 5 17.97 28.33 -25.71
CA MET A 5 18.47 27.36 -24.71
C MET A 5 19.17 28.04 -23.53
N THR A 6 19.98 29.07 -23.78
CA THR A 6 20.66 29.86 -22.73
C THR A 6 19.64 30.61 -21.87
N LEU A 7 18.59 31.16 -22.49
CA LEU A 7 17.48 31.80 -21.79
C LEU A 7 16.68 30.80 -20.93
N GLN A 8 16.49 29.57 -21.42
CA GLN A 8 15.82 28.50 -20.67
C GLN A 8 16.61 28.07 -19.42
N ILE A 9 17.94 27.95 -19.53
CA ILE A 9 18.81 27.60 -18.39
C ILE A 9 18.80 28.72 -17.34
N LEU A 10 18.93 29.97 -17.77
CA LEU A 10 18.82 31.13 -16.86
C LEU A 10 17.49 31.16 -16.12
N LYS A 11 16.40 30.83 -16.83
CA LYS A 11 15.06 30.71 -16.25
C LYS A 11 14.99 29.58 -15.22
N GLN A 12 15.53 28.40 -15.51
CA GLN A 12 15.57 27.26 -14.59
C GLN A 12 16.42 27.49 -13.33
N VAL A 13 17.45 28.34 -13.41
CA VAL A 13 18.27 28.70 -12.23
C VAL A 13 17.50 29.60 -11.25
N VAL A 14 16.57 30.42 -11.76
CA VAL A 14 15.79 31.37 -10.95
C VAL A 14 14.44 30.78 -10.53
N GLU A 15 13.87 29.88 -11.32
CA GLU A 15 12.60 29.24 -11.02
C GLU A 15 12.77 28.23 -9.87
N LYS A 16 11.92 28.37 -8.83
CA LYS A 16 11.81 27.33 -7.81
C LYS A 16 11.29 26.07 -8.49
N PRO A 17 11.99 24.92 -8.38
CA PRO A 17 11.51 23.69 -8.95
C PRO A 17 10.16 23.34 -8.32
N PHE A 18 9.21 22.89 -9.15
CA PHE A 18 7.92 22.40 -8.68
C PHE A 18 8.05 21.10 -7.86
N THR A 19 9.19 20.43 -7.95
CA THR A 19 9.51 19.19 -7.24
C THR A 19 10.19 19.48 -5.91
N ASN A 20 10.27 18.46 -5.04
CA ASN A 20 11.05 18.54 -3.80
C ASN A 20 12.46 19.06 -4.07
N LEU A 21 12.90 20.03 -3.27
CA LEU A 21 14.26 20.55 -3.33
C LEU A 21 15.23 19.39 -3.08
N PHE A 22 16.13 19.19 -4.02
CA PHE A 22 17.22 18.24 -3.90
C PHE A 22 18.53 19.02 -3.70
N PRO A 23 19.39 18.64 -2.74
CA PRO A 23 19.27 17.49 -1.83
C PRO A 23 18.20 17.71 -0.75
N VAL A 24 17.55 16.63 -0.34
CA VAL A 24 16.55 16.67 0.74
C VAL A 24 17.26 16.97 2.07
N PRO A 25 16.69 17.81 2.96
CA PRO A 25 17.22 17.96 4.31
C PRO A 25 17.42 16.60 4.97
N HIS A 26 18.58 16.39 5.60
CA HIS A 26 18.98 15.12 6.24
C HIS A 26 19.31 13.96 5.30
N MET A 27 19.43 14.20 3.98
CA MET A 27 19.99 13.19 3.09
C MET A 27 21.48 13.00 3.37
N PRO A 28 21.95 11.77 3.66
CA PRO A 28 23.37 11.54 3.88
C PRO A 28 24.16 11.69 2.58
N ASP A 29 25.37 12.24 2.68
CA ASP A 29 26.28 12.42 1.54
C ASP A 29 26.67 11.07 0.91
N ASN A 30 26.71 9.99 1.72
CA ASN A 30 27.02 8.64 1.28
C ASN A 30 26.05 7.60 1.86
N LEU A 31 25.18 7.07 1.00
CA LEU A 31 24.22 6.03 1.38
C LEU A 31 24.90 4.74 1.85
N GLY A 32 26.03 4.37 1.27
CA GLY A 32 26.73 3.12 1.60
C GLY A 32 27.31 3.12 3.01
N GLU A 33 27.82 4.26 3.48
CA GLU A 33 28.32 4.41 4.85
C GLU A 33 27.18 4.34 5.87
N VAL A 34 26.04 4.98 5.58
CA VAL A 34 24.85 4.92 6.43
C VAL A 34 24.30 3.51 6.53
N LEU A 35 24.24 2.76 5.43
CA LEU A 35 23.79 1.37 5.45
C LEU A 35 24.74 0.47 6.27
N LYS A 36 26.06 0.69 6.20
CA LYS A 36 27.02 -0.01 7.07
C LYS A 36 26.82 0.36 8.54
N ALA A 37 26.69 1.65 8.84
CA ALA A 37 26.45 2.11 10.21
C ALA A 37 25.13 1.57 10.78
N ALA A 38 24.08 1.45 9.95
CA ALA A 38 22.82 0.82 10.33
C ALA A 38 22.99 -0.68 10.60
N ALA A 39 23.75 -1.41 9.77
CA ALA A 39 24.07 -2.82 9.98
C ALA A 39 24.89 -3.05 11.27
N GLU A 40 25.74 -2.09 11.64
CA GLU A 40 26.50 -2.09 12.90
C GLU A 40 25.71 -1.54 14.10
N GLY A 41 24.43 -1.19 13.91
CA GLY A 41 23.54 -0.69 14.97
C GLY A 41 23.83 0.74 15.45
N ARG A 42 24.69 1.49 14.74
CA ARG A 42 25.01 2.89 15.06
C ARG A 42 23.95 3.88 14.57
N VAL A 43 23.09 3.46 13.65
CA VAL A 43 21.94 4.22 13.15
C VAL A 43 20.67 3.46 13.47
N GLN A 44 19.74 4.12 14.17
CA GLN A 44 18.43 3.56 14.45
C GLN A 44 17.57 3.64 13.18
N ILE A 45 17.20 2.48 12.64
CA ILE A 45 16.20 2.40 11.57
C ILE A 45 14.83 2.58 12.21
N ASN A 46 13.97 3.41 11.61
CA ASN A 46 12.58 3.52 12.06
C ASN A 46 11.91 2.14 11.99
N PRO A 47 11.41 1.61 13.12
CA PRO A 47 10.76 0.31 13.12
C PRO A 47 9.49 0.36 12.25
N PRO A 48 9.00 -0.80 11.78
CA PRO A 48 7.73 -0.87 11.08
C PRO A 48 6.63 -0.26 11.97
N VAL A 49 5.87 0.66 11.39
CA VAL A 49 4.78 1.36 12.10
C VAL A 49 3.71 0.35 12.50
N GLU A 50 3.15 0.49 13.69
CA GLU A 50 1.98 -0.29 14.10
C GLU A 50 0.83 -0.07 13.11
N VAL A 51 0.22 -1.17 12.66
CA VAL A 51 -0.86 -1.10 11.68
C VAL A 51 -2.15 -0.62 12.34
N PRO A 52 -2.87 0.35 11.75
CA PRO A 52 -4.16 0.77 12.27
C PRO A 52 -5.23 -0.31 12.04
N LYS A 53 -6.33 -0.22 12.79
CA LYS A 53 -7.52 -1.04 12.54
C LYS A 53 -8.01 -0.85 11.10
N HIS A 54 -8.44 -1.94 10.46
CA HIS A 54 -8.90 -1.97 9.06
C HIS A 54 -7.81 -1.62 8.03
N PHE A 55 -6.54 -1.83 8.37
CA PHE A 55 -5.44 -1.72 7.42
C PHE A 55 -5.65 -2.61 6.20
N ARG A 56 -5.22 -2.13 5.04
CA ARG A 56 -5.38 -2.79 3.74
C ARG A 56 -4.06 -3.43 3.29
N GLY A 57 -3.69 -4.53 3.92
CA GLY A 57 -2.49 -5.30 3.58
C GLY A 57 -2.75 -6.35 2.50
N LYS A 58 -1.99 -7.44 2.57
CA LYS A 58 -2.12 -8.58 1.66
C LYS A 58 -3.54 -9.12 1.70
N ILE A 59 -4.07 -9.44 0.53
CA ILE A 59 -5.38 -10.09 0.45
C ILE A 59 -5.26 -11.56 0.81
N ALA A 60 -6.17 -12.04 1.64
CA ALA A 60 -6.31 -13.45 1.98
C ALA A 60 -7.65 -13.99 1.46
N TYR A 61 -7.68 -15.30 1.20
CA TYR A 61 -8.78 -15.94 0.50
C TYR A 61 -9.11 -17.31 1.10
N ASP A 62 -10.36 -17.49 1.53
CA ASP A 62 -10.91 -18.77 2.00
C ASP A 62 -11.54 -19.50 0.82
N LYS A 63 -10.81 -20.48 0.27
CA LYS A 63 -11.28 -21.26 -0.87
C LYS A 63 -12.53 -22.09 -0.53
N GLY A 64 -12.71 -22.48 0.73
CA GLY A 64 -13.85 -23.26 1.21
C GLY A 64 -15.17 -22.49 1.16
N LYS A 65 -15.18 -21.22 1.58
CA LYS A 65 -16.38 -20.36 1.56
C LYS A 65 -16.75 -19.83 0.17
N CYS A 66 -15.83 -19.83 -0.78
CA CYS A 66 -16.05 -19.27 -2.11
C CYS A 66 -17.13 -20.02 -2.91
N ILE A 67 -18.15 -19.31 -3.40
CA ILE A 67 -19.22 -19.86 -4.24
C ILE A 67 -19.01 -19.66 -5.75
N GLY A 68 -17.89 -19.05 -6.16
CA GLY A 68 -17.57 -18.87 -7.59
C GLY A 68 -18.47 -17.87 -8.34
N CYS A 69 -19.06 -16.89 -7.65
CA CYS A 69 -20.00 -15.91 -8.24
C CYS A 69 -19.38 -14.89 -9.21
N ARG A 70 -18.05 -14.77 -9.24
CA ARG A 70 -17.27 -13.88 -10.14
C ARG A 70 -17.55 -12.39 -9.97
N LEU A 71 -18.09 -11.95 -8.83
CA LEU A 71 -18.26 -10.51 -8.56
C LEU A 71 -16.91 -9.82 -8.32
N CYS A 72 -16.03 -10.47 -7.55
CA CYS A 72 -14.68 -9.96 -7.28
C CYS A 72 -13.84 -9.76 -8.55
N THR A 73 -13.98 -10.65 -9.54
CA THR A 73 -13.30 -10.52 -10.83
C THR A 73 -13.80 -9.34 -11.65
N ARG A 74 -15.09 -8.99 -11.57
CA ARG A 74 -15.67 -7.85 -12.32
C ARG A 74 -15.35 -6.51 -11.68
N VAL A 75 -15.30 -6.46 -10.34
CA VAL A 75 -15.07 -5.20 -9.61
C VAL A 75 -13.59 -4.81 -9.56
N CYS A 76 -12.66 -5.74 -9.81
CA CYS A 76 -11.23 -5.50 -9.64
C CYS A 76 -10.71 -4.49 -10.69
N PRO A 77 -10.29 -3.27 -10.29
CA PRO A 77 -9.83 -2.27 -11.26
C PRO A 77 -8.50 -2.67 -11.92
N ALA A 78 -7.70 -3.50 -11.25
CA ALA A 78 -6.40 -3.96 -11.74
C ALA A 78 -6.45 -5.31 -12.48
N ASN A 79 -7.64 -5.91 -12.65
CA ASN A 79 -7.79 -7.26 -13.21
C ASN A 79 -6.85 -8.30 -12.56
N ALA A 80 -6.68 -8.21 -11.24
CA ALA A 80 -5.76 -9.04 -10.46
C ALA A 80 -6.36 -10.40 -10.07
N ILE A 81 -7.65 -10.62 -10.28
CA ILE A 81 -8.34 -11.85 -9.87
C ILE A 81 -8.66 -12.68 -11.11
N THR A 82 -8.19 -13.92 -11.13
CA THR A 82 -8.43 -14.87 -12.22
C THR A 82 -9.43 -15.93 -11.75
N TYR A 83 -10.46 -16.19 -12.55
CA TYR A 83 -11.42 -17.25 -12.29
C TYR A 83 -10.92 -18.58 -12.90
N ILE A 84 -11.00 -19.65 -12.12
CA ILE A 84 -10.62 -21.02 -12.50
C ILE A 84 -11.90 -21.83 -12.72
N PRO A 85 -12.32 -22.08 -13.97
CA PRO A 85 -13.58 -22.73 -14.29
C PRO A 85 -13.73 -24.15 -13.73
N GLU A 86 -12.63 -24.91 -13.73
CA GLU A 86 -12.58 -26.32 -13.34
C GLU A 86 -12.94 -26.50 -11.86
N GLU A 87 -12.43 -25.60 -11.02
CA GLU A 87 -12.66 -25.64 -9.57
C GLU A 87 -13.88 -24.80 -9.14
N LYS A 88 -14.39 -23.94 -10.03
CA LYS A 88 -15.35 -22.87 -9.70
C LYS A 88 -14.83 -21.95 -8.59
N LYS A 89 -13.53 -21.66 -8.61
CA LYS A 89 -12.83 -20.82 -7.62
C LYS A 89 -12.10 -19.68 -8.31
N VAL A 90 -11.48 -18.82 -7.51
CA VAL A 90 -10.62 -17.74 -7.98
C VAL A 90 -9.22 -17.90 -7.43
N MET A 91 -8.25 -17.28 -8.10
CA MET A 91 -6.90 -17.03 -7.60
C MET A 91 -6.62 -15.53 -7.69
N VAL A 92 -5.84 -15.00 -6.74
CA VAL A 92 -5.54 -13.57 -6.68
C VAL A 92 -4.05 -13.33 -6.93
N HIS A 93 -3.74 -12.50 -7.91
CA HIS A 93 -2.40 -12.05 -8.28
C HIS A 93 -2.06 -10.78 -7.47
N VAL A 94 -1.44 -10.96 -6.31
CA VAL A 94 -1.04 -9.86 -5.42
C VAL A 94 -0.01 -8.95 -6.09
N ASP A 95 0.79 -9.48 -7.01
CA ASP A 95 1.73 -8.72 -7.84
C ASP A 95 1.07 -7.65 -8.73
N ARG A 96 -0.25 -7.76 -8.98
CA ARG A 96 -1.03 -6.78 -9.76
C ARG A 96 -2.00 -5.98 -8.89
N CYS A 97 -2.18 -6.37 -7.63
CA CYS A 97 -3.20 -5.81 -6.76
C CYS A 97 -2.86 -4.37 -6.38
N CYS A 98 -3.86 -3.48 -6.41
CA CYS A 98 -3.73 -2.09 -5.94
C CYS A 98 -4.31 -1.89 -4.52
N PHE A 99 -4.58 -2.98 -3.79
CA PHE A 99 -5.03 -2.97 -2.39
C PHE A 99 -6.28 -2.12 -2.09
N CYS A 100 -7.18 -1.95 -3.07
CA CYS A 100 -8.37 -1.10 -2.93
C CYS A 100 -9.51 -1.70 -2.08
N ALA A 101 -9.44 -2.99 -1.74
CA ALA A 101 -10.46 -3.74 -0.98
C ALA A 101 -11.86 -3.88 -1.62
N GLN A 102 -12.09 -3.44 -2.86
CA GLN A 102 -13.43 -3.57 -3.49
C GLN A 102 -13.92 -5.03 -3.60
N CYS A 103 -12.99 -5.98 -3.78
CA CYS A 103 -13.29 -7.40 -3.85
C CYS A 103 -13.73 -8.01 -2.51
N THR A 104 -13.33 -7.42 -1.37
CA THR A 104 -13.77 -7.86 -0.04
C THR A 104 -15.17 -7.37 0.24
N GLU A 105 -15.46 -6.11 -0.12
CA GLU A 105 -16.77 -5.47 0.07
C GLU A 105 -17.87 -6.12 -0.81
N ILE A 106 -17.56 -6.42 -2.07
CA ILE A 106 -18.56 -7.00 -2.98
C ILE A 106 -18.82 -8.48 -2.72
N CYS A 107 -18.00 -9.15 -1.90
CA CYS A 107 -18.08 -10.60 -1.72
C CYS A 107 -19.30 -10.96 -0.84
N PRO A 108 -20.35 -11.61 -1.38
CA PRO A 108 -21.57 -11.89 -0.63
C PRO A 108 -21.37 -12.91 0.50
N VAL A 109 -20.33 -13.74 0.40
CA VAL A 109 -19.97 -14.78 1.39
C VAL A 109 -18.74 -14.42 2.21
N GLN A 110 -18.21 -13.20 2.02
CA GLN A 110 -17.04 -12.67 2.74
C GLN A 110 -15.84 -13.64 2.79
N CYS A 111 -15.56 -14.33 1.67
CA CYS A 111 -14.44 -15.27 1.57
C CYS A 111 -13.09 -14.59 1.27
N LEU A 112 -13.08 -13.30 0.96
CA LEU A 112 -11.88 -12.48 0.76
C LEU A 112 -11.80 -11.44 1.87
N TRP A 113 -10.62 -11.22 2.44
CA TRP A 113 -10.39 -10.17 3.43
C TRP A 113 -8.99 -9.56 3.30
N MET A 114 -8.82 -8.35 3.84
CA MET A 114 -7.52 -7.69 3.94
C MET A 114 -6.84 -8.12 5.23
N THR A 115 -5.57 -8.54 5.15
CA THR A 115 -4.75 -8.81 6.33
C THR A 115 -3.95 -7.58 6.74
N GLU A 116 -3.24 -7.72 7.86
CA GLU A 116 -2.27 -6.75 8.36
C GLU A 116 -0.86 -6.95 7.78
N GLU A 117 -0.67 -7.96 6.93
CA GLU A 117 0.64 -8.28 6.33
C GLU A 117 0.95 -7.30 5.19
N PHE A 118 1.96 -6.43 5.38
CA PHE A 118 2.42 -5.50 4.34
C PHE A 118 3.85 -5.79 3.83
N LEU A 119 4.65 -6.53 4.61
CA LEU A 119 6.02 -6.90 4.26
C LEU A 119 6.05 -8.15 3.36
N ILE A 120 5.45 -8.05 2.19
CA ILE A 120 5.24 -9.19 1.28
C ILE A 120 6.29 -9.32 0.17
N SER A 121 7.48 -8.76 0.32
CA SER A 121 8.53 -8.83 -0.71
C SER A 121 8.97 -10.27 -0.98
N SER A 122 9.16 -10.64 -2.24
CA SER A 122 9.67 -11.95 -2.67
C SER A 122 10.54 -11.79 -3.91
N TYR A 123 11.49 -12.72 -4.10
CA TYR A 123 12.30 -12.83 -5.31
C TYR A 123 11.55 -13.51 -6.47
N ASP A 124 10.53 -14.32 -6.17
CA ASP A 124 9.70 -14.96 -7.19
C ASP A 124 8.32 -14.29 -7.24
N ARG A 125 7.89 -13.94 -8.45
CA ARG A 125 6.55 -13.43 -8.75
C ARG A 125 5.46 -14.44 -8.41
N LYS A 126 5.71 -15.74 -8.61
CA LYS A 126 4.70 -16.78 -8.31
C LYS A 126 4.37 -16.88 -6.83
N ALA A 127 5.28 -16.45 -5.96
CA ALA A 127 5.03 -16.37 -4.52
C ALA A 127 3.94 -15.34 -4.16
N GLN A 128 3.61 -14.43 -5.08
CA GLN A 128 2.56 -13.41 -4.92
C GLN A 128 1.18 -13.87 -5.40
N VAL A 129 0.99 -15.18 -5.59
CA VAL A 129 -0.29 -15.74 -6.02
C VAL A 129 -0.99 -16.39 -4.85
N VAL A 130 -2.16 -15.86 -4.49
CA VAL A 130 -3.00 -16.40 -3.42
C VAL A 130 -4.03 -17.34 -4.03
N VAL A 131 -3.93 -18.63 -3.67
CA VAL A 131 -4.83 -19.70 -4.11
C VAL A 131 -5.75 -20.16 -2.98
N ASP A 132 -5.22 -20.24 -1.76
CA ASP A 132 -5.98 -20.49 -0.55
C ASP A 132 -5.13 -20.01 0.64
N SER A 133 -5.72 -19.19 1.50
CA SER A 133 -5.14 -18.73 2.76
C SER A 133 -5.74 -19.47 3.96
N GLY A 134 -6.70 -20.38 3.73
CA GLY A 134 -7.43 -21.06 4.77
C GLY A 134 -8.56 -20.21 5.36
N LYS A 135 -9.08 -20.64 6.52
CA LYS A 135 -10.18 -19.95 7.19
C LYS A 135 -9.67 -18.67 7.84
N LYS A 136 -10.43 -17.58 7.69
CA LYS A 136 -10.20 -16.37 8.48
C LYS A 136 -10.27 -16.73 9.97
N ALA A 137 -9.21 -16.44 10.73
CA ALA A 137 -9.25 -16.54 12.18
C ALA A 137 -10.36 -15.63 12.70
N GLU A 138 -11.26 -16.16 13.52
CA GLU A 138 -12.35 -15.37 14.09
C GLU A 138 -11.78 -14.32 15.03
N GLU A 139 -11.85 -13.05 14.64
CA GLU A 139 -11.69 -11.93 15.57
C GLU A 139 -12.83 -10.91 15.41
N VAL A 140 -13.60 -10.82 16.51
CA VAL A 140 -14.35 -9.71 17.11
C VAL A 140 -15.49 -9.07 16.25
N PRO A 141 -16.70 -8.89 16.83
CA PRO A 141 -17.89 -8.41 16.13
C PRO A 141 -17.63 -7.10 15.38
N GLN A 142 -18.17 -7.04 14.17
CA GLN A 142 -18.15 -5.88 13.27
C GLN A 142 -18.64 -4.64 14.03
N VAL A 143 -17.73 -3.73 14.36
CA VAL A 143 -18.10 -2.43 14.95
C VAL A 143 -19.00 -1.72 13.93
N GLU A 144 -20.17 -1.31 14.40
CA GLU A 144 -21.21 -0.66 13.61
C GLU A 144 -20.64 0.50 12.78
N ARG A 145 -21.14 0.61 11.54
CA ARG A 145 -20.80 1.65 10.58
C ARG A 145 -20.80 3.02 11.28
N ILE A 146 -19.64 3.63 11.45
CA ILE A 146 -19.52 5.01 11.94
C ILE A 146 -20.31 5.90 10.96
N PRO A 147 -21.36 6.61 11.40
CA PRO A 147 -22.08 7.54 10.55
C PRO A 147 -21.11 8.57 9.97
N SER A 148 -21.31 8.94 8.71
CA SER A 148 -20.45 9.80 7.89
C SER A 148 -20.16 11.20 8.46
N GLU A 149 -20.73 11.55 9.61
CA GLU A 149 -20.64 12.88 10.23
C GLU A 149 -19.46 13.00 11.21
N ALA A 150 -18.82 11.90 11.63
CA ALA A 150 -17.72 11.92 12.59
C ALA A 150 -16.33 12.30 12.00
N GLN A 151 -16.22 12.57 10.70
CA GLN A 151 -14.95 12.90 10.03
C GLN A 151 -14.68 14.41 9.91
N ARG A 152 -14.83 15.17 11.00
CA ARG A 152 -14.13 16.45 11.15
C ARG A 152 -13.19 16.34 12.34
N VAL A 153 -12.06 15.68 12.12
CA VAL A 153 -10.89 15.89 12.96
C VAL A 153 -10.32 17.24 12.55
N GLU A 154 -10.54 18.27 13.36
CA GLU A 154 -9.85 19.55 13.22
C GLU A 154 -8.36 19.30 13.41
N THR A 155 -7.61 19.30 12.30
CA THR A 155 -6.15 19.26 12.35
C THR A 155 -5.64 20.66 12.69
N SER A 156 -5.50 20.98 13.98
CA SER A 156 -4.64 22.09 14.40
C SER A 156 -3.19 21.61 14.30
N ALA A 157 -2.48 22.03 13.26
CA ALA A 157 -1.04 21.82 13.17
C ALA A 157 -0.34 22.51 14.36
N PRO A 158 0.64 21.88 15.03
CA PRO A 158 1.43 22.58 16.04
C PRO A 158 2.29 23.65 15.35
N GLU A 159 2.23 24.88 15.86
CA GLU A 159 3.10 25.97 15.43
C GLU A 159 4.56 25.54 15.60
N ALA A 160 5.34 25.69 14.53
CA ALA A 160 6.77 25.46 14.56
C ALA A 160 7.41 26.41 15.59
N ALA A 161 7.94 25.84 16.67
CA ALA A 161 8.75 26.57 17.64
C ALA A 161 10.03 27.04 16.95
N SER A 162 10.04 28.32 16.58
CA SER A 162 11.24 29.07 16.25
C SER A 162 11.93 29.50 17.55
N SER A 163 13.12 28.96 17.79
CA SER A 163 14.14 29.55 18.67
C SER A 163 15.50 28.95 18.34
#